data_AF-A0A447TJQ2-F1
#
_entry.id   AF-A0A447TJQ2-F1
#
_cell.length_a   1.000
_cell.length_b   1.000
_cell.length_c   1.000
_cell.angle_alpha   90.00
_cell.angle_beta   90.00
_cell.angle_gamma   90.00
#
_symmetry.space_group_name_H-M   'P 1'
#
loop_
_entity.id
_entity.type
_entity.pdbx_description
1 polymer ?
#
loop_
_entity_poly.entity_id
_entity_poly.type
_entity_poly.pdbx_seq_one_letter_code
_entity_poly.pdbx_strand_id
1 'polypeptide(L)'
;MAKLIDTSTCIGCKACQVACSEWNDIREEVGHNIGVYDNPTDLSAKAWTVMRFAEEESNGKLEWLIRKDGCMHCADPGCLKACPSPGAIVQYSNGIVDFHQENCIGCGYCIAGCPFNIPRISKEDNKAYKCTLCSDRVAVGLEPACVKTCPTGAIQFGSKEDMKEVAAERVADLKRRGYQHAGLYDPQGVGGTHVMYVLHHADKPEQYSGLPNNPEISPTVQLWKGLLKPLATIGIAAAGLFGFLHYITVGPTAPMTKRKAKPARRTSNEGETAAALQRGGADQPLDRRHLLRAAGAVRLALFYPAFFWLTGVFGTPQLARMVHPFVGVLMFLGFFRQFFRYWRRNLINSQDIQWMLAVKDVLRGHETVEVGKYNGGQKAMFWIMTLCVAVMLVTGIIAWRQYFSGYFPIPVIRLALLLHAWAATALIASIIVHVYAALWVKGTIRAMVEGVVTHAWAKKHHPGWYKEMMGKK
;
A
#
# COMPACT_ATOMS: atom_id res chain seq x y z
N MET A 1 -13.71 -21.56 -19.63
CA MET A 1 -14.62 -20.80 -20.51
C MET A 1 -13.95 -19.52 -20.96
N ALA A 2 -14.27 -18.99 -22.14
CA ALA A 2 -13.82 -17.68 -22.58
C ALA A 2 -14.88 -16.98 -23.44
N LYS A 3 -14.81 -15.65 -23.46
CA LYS A 3 -15.57 -14.79 -24.37
C LYS A 3 -14.64 -14.28 -25.46
N LEU A 4 -14.97 -14.50 -26.72
CA LEU A 4 -14.28 -13.92 -27.86
C LEU A 4 -15.05 -12.70 -28.35
N ILE A 5 -14.38 -11.57 -28.55
CA ILE A 5 -14.97 -10.36 -29.11
C ILE A 5 -14.25 -10.04 -30.41
N ASP A 6 -14.90 -10.33 -31.53
CA ASP A 6 -14.43 -9.93 -32.84
C ASP A 6 -14.82 -8.48 -33.13
N THR A 7 -13.83 -7.59 -33.09
CA THR A 7 -14.05 -6.16 -33.37
C THR A 7 -14.39 -5.89 -34.84
N SER A 8 -14.05 -6.82 -35.74
CA SER A 8 -14.31 -6.68 -37.18
C SER A 8 -15.74 -6.94 -37.63
N THR A 9 -16.57 -7.45 -36.71
CA THR A 9 -18.00 -7.67 -36.92
C THR A 9 -18.84 -6.82 -35.96
N CYS A 10 -18.19 -6.00 -35.13
CA CYS A 10 -18.88 -5.09 -34.22
C CYS A 10 -19.43 -3.88 -34.96
N ILE A 11 -20.71 -3.58 -34.76
CA ILE A 11 -21.42 -2.45 -35.37
C ILE A 11 -21.69 -1.30 -34.39
N GLY A 12 -21.11 -1.33 -33.17
CA GLY A 12 -21.28 -0.26 -32.20
C GLY A 12 -22.70 -0.04 -31.66
N CYS A 13 -23.62 -0.99 -31.82
CA CYS A 13 -25.03 -0.84 -31.44
C CYS A 13 -25.30 -0.65 -29.93
N LYS A 14 -24.30 -0.88 -29.07
CA LYS A 14 -24.40 -0.83 -27.59
C LYS A 14 -25.42 -1.79 -26.95
N ALA A 15 -26.02 -2.72 -27.69
CA ALA A 15 -26.93 -3.74 -27.14
C ALA A 15 -26.30 -4.51 -25.97
N CYS A 16 -24.99 -4.80 -26.06
CA CYS A 16 -24.24 -5.46 -25.01
C CYS A 16 -24.12 -4.65 -23.69
N GLN A 17 -24.17 -3.31 -23.75
CA GLN A 17 -24.23 -2.46 -22.56
C GLN A 17 -25.61 -2.59 -21.91
N VAL A 18 -26.66 -2.44 -22.71
CA VAL A 18 -28.05 -2.48 -22.23
C VAL A 18 -28.37 -3.84 -21.60
N ALA A 19 -28.04 -4.95 -22.27
CA ALA A 19 -28.28 -6.29 -21.73
C ALA A 19 -27.45 -6.58 -20.47
N CYS A 20 -26.24 -6.01 -20.37
CA CYS A 20 -25.44 -6.12 -19.14
C CYS A 20 -26.11 -5.39 -17.99
N SER A 21 -26.60 -4.18 -18.22
CA SER A 21 -27.29 -3.39 -17.21
C SER A 21 -28.64 -4.00 -16.81
N GLU A 22 -29.40 -4.49 -17.79
CA GLU A 22 -30.69 -5.16 -17.57
C GLU A 22 -30.50 -6.41 -16.71
N TRP A 23 -29.64 -7.34 -17.11
CA TRP A 23 -29.45 -8.59 -16.39
C TRP A 23 -28.93 -8.43 -14.97
N ASN A 24 -28.04 -7.45 -14.74
CA ASN A 24 -27.42 -7.23 -13.44
C ASN A 24 -28.18 -6.19 -12.59
N ASP A 25 -29.35 -5.74 -13.03
CA ASP A 25 -30.18 -4.75 -12.32
C ASP A 25 -29.44 -3.45 -11.94
N ILE A 26 -28.55 -2.99 -12.82
CA ILE A 26 -27.78 -1.74 -12.62
C ILE A 26 -28.21 -0.67 -13.62
N ARG A 27 -28.27 0.58 -13.19
CA ARG A 27 -28.62 1.75 -14.03
C ARG A 27 -27.65 2.88 -13.77
N GLU A 28 -26.88 3.24 -14.80
CA GLU A 28 -26.06 4.45 -14.76
C GLU A 28 -26.95 5.69 -14.86
N GLU A 29 -26.48 6.81 -14.30
CA GLU A 29 -27.11 8.11 -14.52
C GLU A 29 -27.09 8.51 -16.01
N VAL A 30 -28.09 9.30 -16.42
CA VAL A 30 -28.14 9.82 -17.79
C VAL A 30 -27.00 10.82 -17.97
N GLY A 31 -26.03 10.46 -18.81
CA GLY A 31 -24.87 11.30 -19.11
C GLY A 31 -25.15 12.41 -20.13
N HIS A 32 -24.09 13.09 -20.53
CA HIS A 32 -24.11 14.14 -21.55
C HIS A 32 -23.30 13.73 -22.79
N ASN A 33 -23.64 14.29 -23.95
CA ASN A 33 -22.81 14.16 -25.14
C ASN A 33 -21.68 15.20 -25.09
N ILE A 34 -20.44 14.75 -25.30
CA ILE A 34 -19.24 15.61 -25.29
C ILE A 34 -18.53 15.67 -26.66
N GLY A 35 -19.27 15.39 -27.74
CA GLY A 35 -18.74 15.37 -29.11
C GLY A 35 -18.33 13.98 -29.62
N VAL A 36 -18.58 12.91 -28.85
CA VAL A 36 -18.28 11.52 -29.23
C VAL A 36 -19.47 10.61 -28.97
N TYR A 37 -19.47 9.44 -29.62
CA TYR A 37 -20.52 8.44 -29.44
C TYR A 37 -20.39 7.68 -28.12
N ASP A 38 -19.22 7.67 -27.48
CA ASP A 38 -18.94 7.03 -26.20
C ASP A 38 -19.87 7.55 -25.10
N ASN A 39 -20.76 6.68 -24.60
CA ASN A 39 -21.65 6.99 -23.50
C ASN A 39 -22.16 5.69 -22.85
N PRO A 40 -21.93 5.47 -21.54
CA PRO A 40 -21.09 6.28 -20.62
C PRO A 40 -19.64 6.43 -21.11
N THR A 41 -18.98 7.52 -20.75
CA THR A 41 -17.61 7.84 -21.22
C THR A 41 -16.54 6.93 -20.62
N ASP A 42 -16.83 6.31 -19.47
CA ASP A 42 -15.98 5.31 -18.85
C ASP A 42 -16.82 4.24 -18.13
N LEU A 43 -16.16 3.15 -17.74
CA LEU A 43 -16.71 2.17 -16.81
C LEU A 43 -17.04 2.85 -15.47
N SER A 44 -18.05 2.32 -14.78
CA SER A 44 -18.40 2.74 -13.42
C SER A 44 -18.84 1.54 -12.57
N ALA A 45 -19.26 1.82 -11.33
CA ALA A 45 -19.91 0.80 -10.52
C ALA A 45 -21.28 0.34 -11.07
N LYS A 46 -21.91 1.12 -11.95
CA LYS A 46 -23.21 0.84 -12.59
C LYS A 46 -23.11 0.63 -14.12
N ALA A 47 -21.93 0.79 -14.70
CA ALA A 47 -21.61 0.51 -16.09
C ALA A 47 -20.43 -0.45 -16.20
N TRP A 48 -20.71 -1.77 -16.17
CA TRP A 48 -19.67 -2.81 -16.12
C TRP A 48 -19.04 -3.16 -17.46
N THR A 49 -19.62 -2.64 -18.54
CA THR A 49 -19.07 -2.69 -19.89
C THR A 49 -19.51 -1.45 -20.65
N VAL A 50 -18.63 -0.93 -21.50
CA VAL A 50 -18.90 0.23 -22.36
C VAL A 50 -18.32 -0.02 -23.75
N MET A 51 -18.94 0.52 -24.78
CA MET A 51 -18.40 0.56 -26.13
C MET A 51 -17.51 1.78 -26.25
N ARG A 52 -16.30 1.57 -26.76
CA ARG A 52 -15.34 2.62 -27.08
C ARG A 52 -15.20 2.77 -28.58
N PHE A 53 -15.17 4.00 -29.04
CA PHE A 53 -15.11 4.35 -30.46
C PHE A 53 -13.81 5.11 -30.73
N ALA A 54 -13.10 4.75 -31.80
CA ALA A 54 -11.90 5.44 -32.24
C ALA A 54 -11.94 5.64 -33.75
N GLU A 55 -11.82 6.89 -34.19
CA GLU A 55 -11.69 7.26 -35.59
C GLU A 55 -10.21 7.30 -35.93
N GLU A 56 -9.77 6.46 -36.87
CA GLU A 56 -8.37 6.33 -37.27
C GLU A 56 -8.26 6.47 -38.79
N GLU A 57 -7.25 7.20 -39.25
CA GLU A 57 -6.92 7.26 -40.67
C GLU A 57 -5.85 6.23 -40.99
N SER A 58 -6.18 5.28 -41.86
CA SER A 58 -5.30 4.18 -42.25
C SER A 58 -5.33 4.01 -43.77
N ASN A 59 -4.14 4.02 -44.39
CA ASN A 59 -3.98 3.87 -45.85
C ASN A 59 -4.86 4.83 -46.68
N GLY A 60 -5.02 6.07 -46.21
CA GLY A 60 -5.84 7.09 -46.89
C GLY A 60 -7.35 6.86 -46.81
N LYS A 61 -7.81 6.00 -45.90
CA LYS A 61 -9.23 5.76 -45.61
C LYS A 61 -9.50 5.98 -44.12
N LEU A 62 -10.71 6.46 -43.82
CA LEU A 62 -11.22 6.51 -42.46
C LEU A 62 -11.66 5.11 -42.02
N GLU A 63 -11.13 4.63 -40.90
CA GLU A 63 -11.57 3.44 -40.21
C GLU A 63 -12.20 3.84 -38.87
N TRP A 64 -13.37 3.28 -38.57
CA TRP A 64 -14.01 3.45 -37.27
C TRP A 64 -13.82 2.18 -36.45
N LEU A 65 -12.84 2.20 -35.54
CA LEU A 65 -12.49 1.08 -34.70
C LEU A 65 -13.37 1.09 -33.45
N ILE A 66 -14.20 0.05 -33.32
CA ILE A 66 -15.19 -0.06 -32.25
C ILE A 66 -14.84 -1.24 -31.36
N ARG A 67 -14.64 -0.98 -30.07
CA ARG A 67 -14.27 -2.01 -29.10
C ARG A 67 -15.20 -2.01 -27.90
N LYS A 68 -15.73 -3.18 -27.56
CA LYS A 68 -16.39 -3.42 -26.28
C LYS A 68 -15.33 -3.52 -25.19
N ASP A 69 -15.41 -2.67 -24.17
CA ASP A 69 -14.48 -2.64 -23.05
C ASP A 69 -15.12 -3.19 -21.75
N GLY A 70 -14.29 -3.77 -20.89
CA GLY A 70 -14.71 -4.41 -19.64
C GLY A 70 -13.65 -5.36 -19.08
N CYS A 71 -14.00 -6.12 -18.04
CA CYS A 71 -13.05 -7.04 -17.40
C CYS A 71 -12.52 -8.10 -18.39
N MET A 72 -11.20 -8.27 -18.40
CA MET A 72 -10.52 -9.27 -19.22
C MET A 72 -10.51 -10.67 -18.61
N HIS A 73 -10.92 -10.82 -17.33
CA HIS A 73 -10.86 -12.07 -16.58
C HIS A 73 -9.51 -12.78 -16.78
N CYS A 74 -8.42 -12.10 -16.40
CA CYS A 74 -7.06 -12.55 -16.63
C CYS A 74 -6.79 -13.89 -15.94
N ALA A 75 -5.97 -14.74 -16.54
CA ALA A 75 -5.51 -16.00 -15.93
C ALA A 75 -4.63 -15.72 -14.70
N ASP A 76 -3.82 -14.65 -14.76
CA ASP A 76 -3.08 -14.09 -13.63
C ASP A 76 -3.64 -12.69 -13.24
N PRO A 77 -4.70 -12.62 -12.41
CA PRO A 77 -5.40 -11.38 -12.12
C PRO A 77 -4.62 -10.47 -11.17
N GLY A 78 -4.07 -9.38 -11.71
CA GLY A 78 -3.43 -8.32 -10.92
C GLY A 78 -4.33 -7.67 -9.86
N CYS A 79 -5.65 -7.63 -10.09
CA CYS A 79 -6.61 -7.16 -9.08
C CYS A 79 -6.65 -8.05 -7.84
N LEU A 80 -6.62 -9.38 -8.03
CA LEU A 80 -6.57 -10.38 -6.95
C LEU A 80 -5.26 -10.27 -6.19
N LYS A 81 -4.11 -10.28 -6.89
CA LYS A 81 -2.77 -10.14 -6.27
C LYS A 81 -2.61 -8.86 -5.45
N ALA A 82 -3.23 -7.76 -5.88
CA ALA A 82 -3.16 -6.49 -5.17
C ALA A 82 -4.09 -6.42 -3.94
N CYS A 83 -5.20 -7.16 -3.93
CA CYS A 83 -6.23 -7.07 -2.89
C CYS A 83 -5.68 -7.46 -1.51
N PRO A 84 -5.87 -6.62 -0.47
CA PRO A 84 -5.43 -6.95 0.88
C PRO A 84 -6.49 -7.72 1.67
N SER A 85 -7.74 -7.73 1.23
CA SER A 85 -8.86 -8.36 1.95
C SER A 85 -9.03 -9.82 1.52
N PRO A 86 -8.85 -10.80 2.42
CA PRO A 86 -9.03 -12.21 2.10
C PRO A 86 -10.42 -12.50 1.55
N GLY A 87 -10.51 -13.31 0.49
CA GLY A 87 -11.79 -13.74 -0.09
C GLY A 87 -12.60 -12.65 -0.79
N ALA A 88 -12.13 -11.39 -0.89
CA ALA A 88 -12.86 -10.33 -1.60
C ALA A 88 -12.80 -10.45 -3.13
N ILE A 89 -11.77 -11.11 -3.65
CA ILE A 89 -11.61 -11.39 -5.07
C ILE A 89 -11.22 -12.86 -5.18
N VAL A 90 -11.97 -13.59 -5.99
CA VAL A 90 -11.77 -15.02 -6.23
C VAL A 90 -11.59 -15.28 -7.72
N GLN A 91 -10.95 -16.40 -8.05
CA GLN A 91 -10.86 -16.93 -9.40
C GLN A 91 -11.42 -18.35 -9.37
N TYR A 92 -12.50 -18.57 -10.12
CA TYR A 92 -13.10 -19.89 -10.27
C TYR A 92 -12.29 -20.76 -11.24
N SER A 93 -12.46 -22.08 -11.15
CA SER A 93 -11.76 -23.06 -12.01
C SER A 93 -12.05 -22.89 -13.51
N ASN A 94 -13.19 -22.31 -13.86
CA ASN A 94 -13.56 -22.02 -15.24
C ASN A 94 -12.91 -20.74 -15.81
N GLY A 95 -12.10 -20.03 -15.01
CA GLY A 95 -11.36 -18.82 -15.37
C GLY A 95 -12.02 -17.50 -14.95
N ILE A 96 -13.25 -17.55 -14.42
CA ILE A 96 -13.96 -16.33 -14.03
C ILE A 96 -13.33 -15.75 -12.76
N VAL A 97 -12.78 -14.54 -12.89
CA VAL A 97 -12.41 -13.68 -11.76
C VAL A 97 -13.63 -12.89 -11.27
N ASP A 98 -14.03 -13.03 -10.01
CA ASP A 98 -15.23 -12.42 -9.45
C ASP A 98 -14.98 -11.74 -8.10
N PHE A 99 -15.84 -10.79 -7.73
CA PHE A 99 -15.72 -10.00 -6.51
C PHE A 99 -16.82 -10.38 -5.51
N HIS A 100 -16.44 -10.75 -4.30
CA HIS A 100 -17.35 -11.02 -3.18
C HIS A 100 -17.50 -9.76 -2.33
N GLN A 101 -18.64 -9.11 -2.46
CA GLN A 101 -18.91 -7.77 -1.90
C GLN A 101 -18.86 -7.74 -0.37
N GLU A 102 -19.17 -8.83 0.31
CA GLU A 102 -19.15 -8.98 1.77
C GLU A 102 -17.74 -8.83 2.35
N ASN A 103 -16.72 -9.27 1.61
CA ASN A 103 -15.32 -9.19 2.02
C ASN A 103 -14.66 -7.90 1.53
N CYS A 104 -15.35 -7.09 0.71
CA CYS A 104 -14.80 -5.88 0.14
C CYS A 104 -14.72 -4.74 1.17
N ILE A 105 -13.53 -4.17 1.34
CA ILE A 105 -13.29 -3.04 2.26
C ILE A 105 -13.18 -1.68 1.56
N GLY A 106 -13.32 -1.63 0.23
CA GLY A 106 -13.26 -0.37 -0.52
C GLY A 106 -11.89 0.29 -0.63
N CYS A 107 -10.79 -0.46 -0.45
CA CYS A 107 -9.44 0.12 -0.51
C CYS A 107 -9.01 0.53 -1.94
N GLY A 108 -9.63 -0.04 -2.97
CA GLY A 108 -9.32 0.18 -4.38
C GLY A 108 -7.89 -0.19 -4.81
N TYR A 109 -7.19 -1.05 -4.07
CA TYR A 109 -5.91 -1.62 -4.53
C TYR A 109 -6.08 -2.42 -5.82
N CYS A 110 -7.26 -3.02 -6.03
CA CYS A 110 -7.62 -3.72 -7.25
C CYS A 110 -7.57 -2.81 -8.51
N ILE A 111 -7.88 -1.51 -8.38
CA ILE A 111 -7.77 -0.54 -9.48
C ILE A 111 -6.30 -0.37 -9.87
N ALA A 112 -5.44 -0.08 -8.89
CA ALA A 112 -4.01 0.09 -9.12
C ALA A 112 -3.35 -1.21 -9.61
N GLY A 113 -3.82 -2.37 -9.14
CA GLY A 113 -3.31 -3.68 -9.56
C GLY A 113 -3.76 -4.12 -10.96
N CYS A 114 -4.86 -3.58 -11.48
CA CYS A 114 -5.39 -3.99 -12.79
C CYS A 114 -4.58 -3.35 -13.94
N PRO A 115 -3.98 -4.14 -14.85
CA PRO A 115 -3.27 -3.60 -16.02
C PRO A 115 -4.21 -2.86 -16.98
N PHE A 116 -5.48 -3.26 -17.00
CA PHE A 116 -6.53 -2.73 -17.89
C PHE A 116 -7.40 -1.63 -17.26
N ASN A 117 -7.08 -1.17 -16.05
CA ASN A 117 -7.87 -0.15 -15.33
C ASN A 117 -9.40 -0.44 -15.30
N ILE A 118 -9.81 -1.64 -14.90
CA ILE A 118 -11.23 -2.08 -14.96
C ILE A 118 -12.04 -1.82 -13.69
N PRO A 119 -11.58 -2.19 -12.48
CA PRO A 119 -12.43 -2.07 -11.30
C PRO A 119 -12.87 -0.63 -11.05
N ARG A 120 -14.11 -0.45 -10.58
CA ARG A 120 -14.66 0.86 -10.21
C ARG A 120 -15.25 0.75 -8.80
N ILE A 121 -15.08 1.79 -7.99
CA ILE A 121 -15.61 1.83 -6.62
C ILE A 121 -16.95 2.57 -6.64
N SER A 122 -17.98 1.95 -6.07
CA SER A 122 -19.27 2.61 -5.86
C SER A 122 -19.15 3.63 -4.73
N LYS A 123 -19.74 4.81 -4.92
CA LYS A 123 -19.85 5.83 -3.88
C LYS A 123 -20.93 5.50 -2.85
N GLU A 124 -21.88 4.64 -3.20
CA GLU A 124 -23.05 4.31 -2.38
C GLU A 124 -22.68 3.37 -1.22
N ASP A 125 -21.91 2.32 -1.51
CA ASP A 125 -21.57 1.28 -0.54
C ASP A 125 -20.06 1.11 -0.31
N ASN A 126 -19.23 1.90 -1.00
CA ASN A 126 -17.77 1.82 -0.97
C ASN A 126 -17.20 0.46 -1.39
N LYS A 127 -17.88 -0.29 -2.27
CA LYS A 127 -17.40 -1.58 -2.78
C LYS A 127 -16.93 -1.48 -4.23
N ALA A 128 -16.07 -2.41 -4.62
CA ALA A 128 -15.59 -2.51 -5.99
C ALA A 128 -16.55 -3.34 -6.84
N TYR A 129 -16.79 -2.89 -8.06
CA TYR A 129 -17.63 -3.57 -9.05
C TYR A 129 -16.92 -3.60 -10.41
N LYS A 130 -17.29 -4.58 -11.23
CA LYS A 130 -16.84 -4.82 -12.61
C LYS A 130 -17.68 -5.94 -13.24
N CYS A 131 -17.47 -6.22 -14.52
CA CYS A 131 -18.02 -7.41 -15.16
C CYS A 131 -17.67 -8.70 -14.38
N THR A 132 -18.69 -9.55 -14.19
CA THR A 132 -18.63 -10.86 -13.50
C THR A 132 -18.52 -12.03 -14.47
N LEU A 133 -18.43 -11.75 -15.78
CA LEU A 133 -18.66 -12.70 -16.88
C LEU A 133 -20.02 -13.42 -16.79
N CYS A 134 -21.00 -12.82 -16.10
CA CYS A 134 -22.27 -13.47 -15.77
C CYS A 134 -22.07 -14.83 -15.11
N SER A 135 -21.24 -14.86 -14.04
CA SER A 135 -20.91 -16.07 -13.27
C SER A 135 -22.15 -16.84 -12.85
N ASP A 136 -23.20 -16.13 -12.47
CA ASP A 136 -24.54 -16.62 -12.16
C ASP A 136 -25.21 -17.38 -13.32
N ARG A 137 -25.19 -16.82 -14.54
CA ARG A 137 -25.73 -17.46 -15.75
C ARG A 137 -24.90 -18.68 -16.15
N VAL A 138 -23.58 -18.49 -16.18
CA VAL A 138 -22.65 -19.53 -16.61
C VAL A 138 -22.70 -20.74 -15.67
N ALA A 139 -22.91 -20.52 -14.36
CA ALA A 139 -23.06 -21.59 -13.39
C ALA A 139 -24.26 -22.51 -13.66
N VAL A 140 -25.29 -22.03 -14.35
CA VAL A 140 -26.49 -22.80 -14.73
C VAL A 140 -26.54 -23.15 -16.22
N GLY A 141 -25.41 -23.07 -16.92
CA GLY A 141 -25.29 -23.47 -18.33
C GLY A 141 -25.80 -22.45 -19.34
N LEU A 142 -26.07 -21.20 -18.93
CA LEU A 142 -26.45 -20.12 -19.84
C LEU A 142 -25.23 -19.29 -20.24
N GLU A 143 -25.18 -18.85 -21.50
CA GLU A 143 -24.17 -17.88 -21.94
C GLU A 143 -24.40 -16.48 -21.35
N PRO A 144 -23.36 -15.64 -21.23
CA PRO A 144 -23.48 -14.27 -20.72
C PRO A 144 -24.50 -13.42 -21.49
N ALA A 145 -25.22 -12.52 -20.80
CA ALA A 145 -26.27 -11.69 -21.40
C ALA A 145 -25.75 -10.87 -22.61
N CYS A 146 -24.55 -10.30 -22.49
CA CYS A 146 -23.91 -9.55 -23.57
C CYS A 146 -23.52 -10.40 -24.79
N VAL A 147 -23.34 -11.71 -24.63
CA VAL A 147 -23.09 -12.65 -25.73
C VAL A 147 -24.41 -12.92 -26.45
N LYS A 148 -25.43 -13.36 -25.70
CA LYS A 148 -26.76 -13.69 -26.22
C LYS A 148 -27.41 -12.57 -27.02
N THR A 149 -27.22 -11.31 -26.59
CA THR A 149 -27.85 -10.15 -27.24
C THR A 149 -27.15 -9.68 -28.51
N CYS A 150 -25.94 -10.16 -28.83
CA CYS A 150 -25.11 -9.57 -29.86
C CYS A 150 -25.70 -9.83 -31.27
N PRO A 151 -26.17 -8.80 -31.99
CA PRO A 151 -26.94 -9.01 -33.21
C PRO A 151 -26.09 -9.54 -34.38
N THR A 152 -24.80 -9.25 -34.38
CA THR A 152 -23.88 -9.61 -35.47
C THR A 152 -23.04 -10.85 -35.19
N GLY A 153 -23.20 -11.48 -34.02
CA GLY A 153 -22.32 -12.56 -33.59
C GLY A 153 -20.88 -12.12 -33.30
N ALA A 154 -20.63 -10.81 -33.15
CA ALA A 154 -19.32 -10.26 -32.80
C ALA A 154 -18.81 -10.73 -31.43
N ILE A 155 -19.71 -11.16 -30.55
CA ILE A 155 -19.39 -11.68 -29.22
C ILE A 155 -19.79 -13.14 -29.18
N GLN A 156 -18.81 -14.02 -28.97
CA GLN A 156 -19.00 -15.47 -28.86
C GLN A 156 -18.51 -15.97 -27.50
N PHE A 157 -19.00 -17.14 -27.08
CA PHE A 157 -18.66 -17.72 -25.77
C PHE A 157 -18.60 -19.23 -25.86
N GLY A 158 -17.62 -19.84 -25.20
CA GLY A 158 -17.42 -21.28 -25.19
C GLY A 158 -16.24 -21.70 -24.31
N SER A 159 -15.67 -22.88 -24.57
CA SER A 159 -14.38 -23.25 -23.99
C SER A 159 -13.29 -22.27 -24.47
N LYS A 160 -12.16 -22.16 -23.75
CA LYS A 160 -11.13 -21.19 -24.15
C LYS A 160 -10.46 -21.65 -25.44
N GLU A 161 -10.34 -22.96 -25.61
CA GLU A 161 -9.75 -23.67 -26.73
C GLU A 161 -10.60 -23.45 -27.98
N ASP A 162 -11.91 -23.72 -27.95
CA ASP A 162 -12.81 -23.50 -29.10
C ASP A 162 -12.80 -22.03 -29.53
N MET A 163 -12.78 -21.10 -28.57
CA MET A 163 -12.74 -19.68 -28.87
C MET A 163 -11.40 -19.25 -29.51
N LYS A 164 -10.31 -19.96 -29.27
CA LYS A 164 -9.04 -19.73 -29.99
C LYS A 164 -9.09 -20.27 -31.41
N GLU A 165 -9.77 -21.38 -31.64
CA GLU A 165 -9.97 -21.94 -32.98
C GLU A 165 -10.84 -21.00 -33.84
N VAL A 166 -11.98 -20.55 -33.31
CA VAL A 166 -12.84 -19.56 -33.97
C VAL A 166 -12.07 -18.27 -34.27
N ALA A 167 -11.23 -17.82 -33.33
CA ALA A 167 -10.39 -16.65 -33.55
C ALA A 167 -9.37 -16.88 -34.68
N ALA A 168 -8.74 -18.05 -34.74
CA ALA A 168 -7.75 -18.39 -35.76
C ALA A 168 -8.37 -18.40 -37.16
N GLU A 169 -9.57 -18.99 -37.32
CA GLU A 169 -10.31 -18.96 -38.58
C GLU A 169 -10.66 -17.52 -39.00
N ARG A 170 -11.13 -16.71 -38.06
CA ARG A 170 -11.47 -15.30 -38.33
C ARG A 170 -10.25 -14.47 -38.70
N VAL A 171 -9.12 -14.66 -38.02
CA VAL A 171 -7.84 -14.00 -38.35
C VAL A 171 -7.37 -14.38 -39.75
N ALA A 172 -7.47 -15.66 -40.13
CA ALA A 172 -7.13 -16.11 -41.49
C ALA A 172 -8.02 -15.44 -42.54
N ASP A 173 -9.32 -15.28 -42.26
CA ASP A 173 -10.25 -14.55 -43.13
C ASP A 173 -9.90 -13.07 -43.28
N LEU A 174 -9.58 -12.39 -42.18
CA LEU A 174 -9.17 -10.98 -42.20
C LEU A 174 -7.87 -10.78 -43.01
N LYS A 175 -6.90 -11.67 -42.86
CA LYS A 175 -5.66 -11.65 -43.64
C LYS A 175 -5.91 -11.79 -45.14
N ARG A 176 -6.83 -12.68 -45.55
CA ARG A 176 -7.25 -12.80 -46.97
C ARG A 176 -7.91 -11.53 -47.51
N ARG A 177 -8.58 -10.76 -46.65
CA ARG A 177 -9.22 -9.47 -47.00
C ARG A 177 -8.26 -8.28 -47.00
N GLY A 178 -6.96 -8.50 -46.74
CA GLY A 178 -5.92 -7.48 -46.79
C GLY A 178 -5.43 -6.98 -45.42
N TYR A 179 -6.02 -7.42 -44.31
CA TYR A 179 -5.56 -7.07 -42.96
C TYR A 179 -4.40 -7.95 -42.53
N GLN A 180 -3.20 -7.67 -43.03
CA GLN A 180 -2.00 -8.51 -42.81
C GLN A 180 -1.61 -8.64 -41.34
N HIS A 181 -1.88 -7.61 -40.54
CA HIS A 181 -1.61 -7.56 -39.10
C HIS A 181 -2.81 -7.97 -38.24
N ALA A 182 -3.83 -8.60 -38.82
CA ALA A 182 -4.93 -9.15 -38.04
C ALA A 182 -4.42 -10.26 -37.09
N GLY A 183 -4.99 -10.30 -35.89
CA GLY A 183 -4.53 -11.21 -34.85
C GLY A 183 -5.47 -11.34 -33.66
N LEU A 184 -5.18 -12.35 -32.84
CA LEU A 184 -5.84 -12.60 -31.57
C LEU A 184 -5.11 -11.85 -30.44
N TYR A 185 -5.84 -11.03 -29.72
CA TYR A 185 -5.37 -10.39 -28.50
C TYR A 185 -5.69 -11.28 -27.28
N ASP A 186 -4.68 -12.04 -26.83
CA ASP A 186 -4.67 -12.89 -25.62
C ASP A 186 -3.32 -12.69 -24.89
N PRO A 187 -3.15 -11.56 -24.16
CA PRO A 187 -1.84 -11.09 -23.71
C PRO A 187 -1.20 -12.01 -22.67
N GLN A 188 0.02 -12.46 -22.97
CA GLN A 188 0.76 -13.41 -22.13
C GLN A 188 1.34 -12.79 -20.85
N GLY A 189 1.51 -11.46 -20.80
CA GLY A 189 1.94 -10.73 -19.59
C GLY A 189 1.00 -10.87 -18.39
N VAL A 190 -0.22 -11.38 -18.60
CA VAL A 190 -1.18 -11.75 -17.54
C VAL A 190 -1.59 -13.23 -17.61
N GLY A 191 -0.76 -14.08 -18.23
CA GLY A 191 -1.04 -15.52 -18.43
C GLY A 191 -2.13 -15.82 -19.45
N GLY A 192 -2.50 -14.85 -20.28
CA GLY A 192 -3.69 -14.87 -21.12
C GLY A 192 -4.96 -14.43 -20.40
N THR A 193 -6.05 -14.29 -21.16
CA THR A 193 -7.32 -13.73 -20.70
C THR A 193 -8.49 -14.67 -21.01
N HIS A 194 -9.56 -14.57 -20.23
CA HIS A 194 -10.83 -15.25 -20.50
C HIS A 194 -11.83 -14.35 -21.24
N VAL A 195 -11.42 -13.13 -21.58
CA VAL A 195 -12.02 -12.30 -22.62
C VAL A 195 -10.91 -11.94 -23.61
N MET A 196 -11.07 -12.33 -24.87
CA MET A 196 -10.06 -12.16 -25.93
C MET A 196 -10.65 -11.33 -27.07
N TYR A 197 -9.82 -10.66 -27.85
CA TYR A 197 -10.28 -9.91 -29.03
C TYR A 197 -9.72 -10.46 -30.33
N VAL A 198 -10.50 -10.43 -31.41
CA VAL A 198 -9.95 -10.42 -32.78
C VAL A 198 -9.87 -8.97 -33.23
N LEU A 199 -8.67 -8.56 -33.64
CA LEU A 199 -8.37 -7.20 -34.08
C LEU A 199 -7.94 -7.20 -35.55
N HIS A 200 -8.32 -6.17 -36.30
CA HIS A 200 -7.80 -5.92 -37.65
C HIS A 200 -6.31 -5.57 -37.62
N HIS A 201 -5.90 -4.81 -36.60
CA HIS A 201 -4.57 -4.25 -36.41
C HIS A 201 -4.06 -4.69 -35.03
N ALA A 202 -3.70 -5.97 -34.90
CA ALA A 202 -3.22 -6.53 -33.63
C ALA A 202 -1.80 -6.08 -33.28
N ASP A 203 -1.08 -5.48 -34.22
CA ASP A 203 0.21 -4.80 -34.03
C ASP A 203 0.07 -3.46 -33.31
N LYS A 204 -1.11 -2.82 -33.38
CA LYS A 204 -1.40 -1.51 -32.78
C LYS A 204 -2.72 -1.53 -31.99
N PRO A 205 -2.82 -2.36 -30.94
CA PRO A 205 -4.03 -2.41 -30.13
C PRO A 205 -4.38 -1.06 -29.48
N GLU A 206 -3.41 -0.17 -29.26
CA GLU A 206 -3.65 1.17 -28.71
C GLU A 206 -4.64 2.00 -29.53
N GLN A 207 -4.75 1.77 -30.84
CA GLN A 207 -5.72 2.43 -31.72
C GLN A 207 -7.17 2.09 -31.34
N TYR A 208 -7.40 0.98 -30.65
CA TYR A 208 -8.72 0.60 -30.15
C TYR A 208 -9.00 1.29 -28.81
N SER A 209 -8.96 2.62 -28.80
CA SER A 209 -9.21 3.47 -27.62
C SER A 209 -8.33 3.10 -26.42
N GLY A 210 -7.01 2.99 -26.63
CA GLY A 210 -6.01 2.78 -25.58
C GLY A 210 -5.95 1.36 -25.01
N LEU A 211 -6.32 0.33 -25.79
CA LEU A 211 -6.09 -1.06 -25.38
C LEU A 211 -4.56 -1.29 -25.26
N PRO A 212 -4.02 -1.71 -24.10
CA PRO A 212 -2.57 -1.83 -23.93
C PRO A 212 -1.97 -2.90 -24.85
N ASN A 213 -0.80 -2.69 -25.45
CA ASN A 213 -0.19 -3.71 -26.31
C ASN A 213 0.33 -4.94 -25.56
N ASN A 214 1.18 -4.73 -24.56
CA ASN A 214 1.71 -5.83 -23.75
C ASN A 214 1.43 -5.60 -22.26
N PRO A 215 0.16 -5.76 -21.83
CA PRO A 215 -0.21 -5.54 -20.43
C PRO A 215 0.39 -6.64 -19.55
N GLU A 216 1.06 -6.19 -18.51
CA GLU A 216 1.55 -7.04 -17.42
C GLU A 216 1.19 -6.42 -16.08
N ILE A 217 1.25 -7.22 -15.02
CA ILE A 217 1.12 -6.69 -13.66
C ILE A 217 2.35 -5.81 -13.41
N SER A 218 2.13 -4.55 -13.01
CA SER A 218 3.23 -3.61 -12.81
C SER A 218 4.37 -4.21 -11.97
N PRO A 219 5.64 -4.09 -12.39
CA PRO A 219 6.80 -4.60 -11.64
C PRO A 219 6.84 -4.11 -10.20
N THR A 220 6.39 -2.88 -9.96
CA THR A 220 6.26 -2.30 -8.60
C THR A 220 5.29 -3.09 -7.71
N VAL A 221 4.16 -3.52 -8.27
CA VAL A 221 3.15 -4.32 -7.57
C VAL A 221 3.66 -5.74 -7.35
N GLN A 222 4.33 -6.32 -8.35
CA GLN A 222 4.94 -7.65 -8.24
C GLN A 222 6.03 -7.69 -7.16
N LEU A 223 6.95 -6.72 -7.17
CA LEU A 223 8.01 -6.61 -6.19
C LEU A 223 7.43 -6.44 -4.77
N TRP A 224 6.44 -5.55 -4.62
CA TRP A 224 5.78 -5.29 -3.35
C TRP A 224 5.06 -6.52 -2.79
N LYS A 225 4.17 -7.12 -3.57
CA LYS A 225 3.31 -8.23 -3.09
C LYS A 225 4.01 -9.58 -3.13
N GLY A 226 5.06 -9.72 -3.93
CA GLY A 226 5.91 -10.91 -4.05
C GLY A 226 7.05 -10.90 -3.03
N LEU A 227 8.26 -10.53 -3.47
CA LEU A 227 9.50 -10.71 -2.70
C LEU A 227 9.57 -9.86 -1.41
N LEU A 228 9.05 -8.64 -1.42
CA LEU A 228 9.28 -7.71 -0.32
C LEU A 228 8.48 -8.01 0.94
N LYS A 229 7.27 -8.54 0.80
CA LYS A 229 6.44 -8.94 1.93
C LYS A 229 7.10 -9.99 2.85
N PRO A 230 7.58 -11.14 2.35
CA PRO A 230 8.25 -12.12 3.20
C PRO A 230 9.54 -11.56 3.79
N LEU A 231 10.35 -10.80 3.03
CA LEU A 231 11.56 -10.17 3.55
C LEU A 231 11.27 -9.19 4.69
N ALA A 232 10.26 -8.34 4.54
CA ALA A 232 9.82 -7.42 5.58
C ALA A 232 9.32 -8.15 6.83
N THR A 233 8.60 -9.26 6.65
CA THR A 233 8.12 -10.12 7.76
C THR A 233 9.30 -10.73 8.51
N ILE A 234 10.27 -11.29 7.77
CA ILE A 234 11.49 -11.87 8.34
C ILE A 234 12.29 -10.81 9.09
N GLY A 235 12.44 -9.61 8.51
CA GLY A 235 13.16 -8.50 9.17
C GLY A 235 12.53 -8.07 10.49
N ILE A 236 11.20 -7.92 10.52
CA ILE A 236 10.47 -7.58 11.76
C ILE A 236 10.62 -8.70 12.80
N ALA A 237 10.45 -9.97 12.39
CA ALA A 237 10.59 -11.12 13.27
C ALA A 237 12.03 -11.25 13.82
N ALA A 238 13.04 -11.05 12.98
CA ALA A 238 14.44 -11.08 13.36
C ALA A 238 14.79 -9.97 14.35
N ALA A 239 14.26 -8.75 14.16
CA ALA A 239 14.46 -7.65 15.11
C ALA A 239 13.86 -7.97 16.49
N GLY A 240 12.65 -8.53 16.52
CA GLY A 240 12.01 -8.98 17.77
C GLY A 240 12.79 -10.10 18.45
N LEU A 241 13.18 -11.14 17.70
CA LEU A 241 13.95 -12.27 18.21
C LEU A 241 15.33 -11.85 18.71
N PHE A 242 16.03 -10.98 17.97
CA PHE A 242 17.31 -10.42 18.40
C PHE A 242 17.16 -9.66 19.72
N GLY A 243 16.16 -8.79 19.85
CA GLY A 243 15.91 -8.07 21.10
C GLY A 243 15.65 -9.02 22.27
N PHE A 244 14.86 -10.08 22.06
CA PHE A 244 14.60 -11.10 23.08
C PHE A 244 15.86 -11.86 23.49
N LEU A 245 16.62 -12.38 22.52
CA LEU A 245 17.85 -13.12 22.78
C LEU A 245 18.92 -12.24 23.44
N HIS A 246 19.08 -11.00 22.98
CA HIS A 246 19.98 -10.03 23.59
C HIS A 246 19.57 -9.74 25.04
N TYR A 247 18.28 -9.59 25.32
CA TYR A 247 17.81 -9.35 26.69
C TYR A 247 18.16 -10.50 27.63
N ILE A 248 17.99 -11.74 27.18
CA ILE A 248 18.25 -12.93 28.00
C ILE A 248 19.75 -13.17 28.18
N THR A 249 20.56 -12.92 27.15
CA THR A 249 22.00 -13.24 27.17
C THR A 249 22.85 -12.16 27.81
N VAL A 250 22.58 -10.88 27.52
CA VAL A 250 23.36 -9.74 28.06
C VAL A 250 22.70 -9.14 29.29
N GLY A 251 21.37 -9.16 29.35
CA GLY A 251 20.62 -8.52 30.43
C GLY A 251 20.54 -6.99 30.31
N PRO A 252 19.74 -6.37 31.18
CA PRO A 252 19.53 -4.92 31.19
C PRO A 252 20.73 -4.16 31.75
N THR A 253 21.10 -3.04 31.12
CA THR A 253 22.15 -2.15 31.66
C THR A 253 21.59 -1.27 32.77
N ALA A 254 22.07 -1.44 34.00
CA ALA A 254 21.71 -0.62 35.15
C ALA A 254 22.85 0.36 35.53
N PRO A 255 22.54 1.56 36.05
CA PRO A 255 23.55 2.40 36.70
C PRO A 255 24.04 1.71 37.99
N MET A 256 25.34 1.83 38.31
CA MET A 256 25.90 1.21 39.51
C MET A 256 25.15 1.68 40.76
N THR A 257 24.44 0.78 41.43
CA THR A 257 23.88 1.03 42.77
C THR A 257 25.02 1.11 43.77
N LYS A 258 25.01 2.15 44.61
CA LYS A 258 25.93 2.35 45.75
C LYS A 258 25.92 1.13 46.68
N ARG A 259 26.72 0.11 46.40
CA ARG A 259 27.09 -0.93 47.35
C ARG A 259 28.60 -0.98 47.33
N LYS A 260 29.22 -0.37 48.35
CA LYS A 260 30.64 -0.02 48.53
C LYS A 260 31.03 1.43 48.16
N ALA A 261 30.50 2.40 48.88
CA ALA A 261 31.21 3.66 49.12
C ALA A 261 31.19 3.93 50.63
N LYS A 262 32.37 3.97 51.25
CA LYS A 262 32.55 4.42 52.65
C LYS A 262 31.97 5.83 52.80
N PRO A 263 31.39 6.19 53.96
CA PRO A 263 30.76 7.49 54.14
C PRO A 263 31.84 8.59 54.11
N ALA A 264 31.81 9.43 53.08
CA ALA A 264 32.59 10.66 53.03
C ALA A 264 31.86 11.75 53.83
N ARG A 265 32.64 12.44 54.65
CA ARG A 265 32.28 13.49 55.61
C ARG A 265 31.52 14.63 54.90
N ARG A 266 30.37 15.02 55.45
CA ARG A 266 29.57 16.19 55.03
C ARG A 266 30.43 17.46 55.17
N THR A 267 30.69 18.14 54.06
CA THR A 267 31.13 19.54 54.06
C THR A 267 29.98 20.41 53.58
N SER A 268 29.66 21.42 54.38
CA SER A 268 28.48 22.27 54.34
C SER A 268 28.53 23.36 53.27
N ASN A 269 28.51 23.00 51.97
CA ASN A 269 28.34 23.98 50.90
C ASN A 269 27.50 23.49 49.69
N GLU A 270 26.75 22.40 49.82
CA GLU A 270 25.89 21.85 48.75
C GLU A 270 24.41 22.31 48.86
N GLY A 271 24.17 23.48 49.45
CA GLY A 271 22.82 24.04 49.61
C GLY A 271 22.26 24.74 48.38
N GLU A 272 23.12 25.34 47.54
CA GLU A 272 22.68 26.19 46.42
C GLU A 272 22.80 25.51 45.04
N THR A 273 23.56 24.43 44.91
CA THR A 273 23.76 23.72 43.63
C THR A 273 22.77 22.58 43.38
N ALA A 274 21.97 22.18 44.38
CA ALA A 274 20.92 21.17 44.23
C ALA A 274 19.69 21.68 43.44
N ALA A 275 19.47 23.00 43.40
CA ALA A 275 18.34 23.62 42.71
C ALA A 275 18.55 23.77 41.19
N ALA A 276 19.78 23.72 40.70
CA ALA A 276 20.10 24.01 39.29
C ALA A 276 19.78 22.85 38.33
N LEU A 277 19.87 21.58 38.78
CA LEU A 277 19.50 20.43 37.93
C LEU A 277 18.00 20.11 37.92
N GLN A 278 17.21 20.68 38.84
CA GLN A 278 15.75 20.60 38.78
C GLN A 278 15.13 21.52 37.73
N ARG A 279 15.88 22.51 37.22
CA ARG A 279 15.42 23.49 36.21
C ARG A 279 16.03 23.28 34.82
N GLY A 280 16.67 22.14 34.58
CA GLY A 280 17.17 21.72 33.26
C GLY A 280 16.09 21.08 32.39
N GLY A 281 14.97 21.79 32.14
CA GLY A 281 14.00 21.47 31.10
C GLY A 281 13.35 20.08 31.15
N ALA A 282 12.68 19.77 32.26
CA ALA A 282 11.59 18.78 32.25
C ALA A 282 10.30 19.50 31.80
N ASP A 283 9.97 19.43 30.52
CA ASP A 283 8.63 19.83 30.06
C ASP A 283 7.61 18.85 30.63
N GLN A 284 6.59 19.43 31.27
CA GLN A 284 5.47 18.81 31.98
C GLN A 284 4.71 17.70 31.24
N PRO A 285 3.97 16.85 31.99
CA PRO A 285 3.34 15.65 31.47
C PRO A 285 2.10 16.03 30.65
N LEU A 286 2.08 15.67 29.36
CA LEU A 286 0.81 15.51 28.67
C LEU A 286 0.16 14.27 29.27
N ASP A 287 -1.00 14.44 29.90
CA ASP A 287 -1.90 13.35 30.28
C ASP A 287 -2.10 12.43 29.07
N ARG A 288 -1.55 11.21 29.19
CA ARG A 288 -1.43 10.23 28.10
C ARG A 288 -2.05 8.91 28.49
N ARG A 289 -3.15 8.93 29.23
CA ARG A 289 -4.06 7.78 29.25
C ARG A 289 -4.98 7.91 28.03
N HIS A 290 -5.06 6.84 27.24
CA HIS A 290 -6.02 6.59 26.15
C HIS A 290 -5.61 6.78 24.68
N LEU A 291 -4.61 7.58 24.29
CA LEU A 291 -4.43 7.91 22.85
C LEU A 291 -3.41 7.10 22.03
N LEU A 292 -2.60 6.21 22.63
CA LEU A 292 -1.47 5.56 21.89
C LEU A 292 -1.50 4.04 21.76
N ARG A 293 -2.60 3.35 22.09
CA ARG A 293 -2.68 1.89 21.93
C ARG A 293 -3.35 1.42 20.62
N ALA A 294 -4.12 2.26 19.94
CA ALA A 294 -4.89 1.83 18.76
C ALA A 294 -4.20 2.06 17.41
N ALA A 295 -3.32 3.06 17.27
CA ALA A 295 -2.83 3.51 15.96
C ALA A 295 -1.73 2.61 15.32
N GLY A 296 -1.11 1.70 16.09
CA GLY A 296 -0.13 0.74 15.57
C GLY A 296 -0.77 -0.49 14.94
N ALA A 297 -1.87 -0.97 15.53
CA ALA A 297 -2.51 -2.25 15.19
C ALA A 297 -3.15 -2.27 13.78
N VAL A 298 -3.82 -1.18 13.38
CA VAL A 298 -4.49 -1.10 12.06
C VAL A 298 -3.51 -1.14 10.89
N ARG A 299 -2.30 -0.60 11.06
CA ARG A 299 -1.29 -0.54 9.99
C ARG A 299 -0.80 -1.93 9.60
N LEU A 300 -0.57 -2.78 10.60
CA LEU A 300 -0.15 -4.15 10.37
C LEU A 300 -1.29 -4.97 9.72
N ALA A 301 -2.53 -4.71 10.13
CA ALA A 301 -3.74 -5.41 9.66
C ALA A 301 -4.02 -5.24 8.17
N LEU A 302 -3.91 -4.02 7.64
CA LEU A 302 -4.18 -3.72 6.23
C LEU A 302 -3.02 -4.10 5.30
N PHE A 303 -1.83 -4.33 5.87
CA PHE A 303 -0.61 -4.64 5.13
C PHE A 303 -0.33 -6.14 5.04
N TYR A 304 -0.56 -6.85 6.14
CA TYR A 304 -0.38 -8.29 6.27
C TYR A 304 -1.72 -8.98 6.56
N PRO A 305 -2.22 -9.81 5.62
CA PRO A 305 -3.46 -10.56 5.80
C PRO A 305 -3.48 -11.40 7.09
N ALA A 306 -2.33 -11.92 7.54
CA ALA A 306 -2.21 -12.68 8.80
C ALA A 306 -2.59 -11.86 10.05
N PHE A 307 -2.49 -10.53 9.98
CA PHE A 307 -2.87 -9.63 11.05
C PHE A 307 -4.20 -8.92 10.80
N PHE A 308 -4.98 -9.34 9.79
CA PHE A 308 -6.23 -8.68 9.41
C PHE A 308 -7.21 -8.59 10.59
N TRP A 309 -7.20 -9.56 11.51
CA TRP A 309 -7.99 -9.53 12.75
C TRP A 309 -7.79 -8.25 13.59
N LEU A 310 -6.63 -7.59 13.51
CA LEU A 310 -6.36 -6.32 14.20
C LEU A 310 -7.24 -5.16 13.70
N THR A 311 -7.90 -5.26 12.53
CA THR A 311 -8.88 -4.26 12.12
C THR A 311 -10.08 -4.21 13.05
N GLY A 312 -10.38 -5.30 13.77
CA GLY A 312 -11.44 -5.35 14.78
C GLY A 312 -11.24 -4.39 15.95
N VAL A 313 -10.01 -3.88 16.17
CA VAL A 313 -9.74 -2.82 17.17
C VAL A 313 -10.57 -1.55 16.90
N PHE A 314 -10.93 -1.31 15.65
CA PHE A 314 -11.77 -0.18 15.22
C PHE A 314 -13.19 -0.67 14.83
N GLY A 315 -13.64 -1.80 15.37
CA GLY A 315 -14.95 -2.39 15.05
C GLY A 315 -14.94 -3.17 13.74
N THR A 316 -14.85 -2.47 12.59
CA THR A 316 -14.90 -3.09 11.26
C THR A 316 -13.68 -2.74 10.40
N PRO A 317 -13.28 -3.60 9.44
CA PRO A 317 -12.24 -3.27 8.46
C PRO A 317 -12.51 -1.97 7.67
N GLN A 318 -13.78 -1.69 7.38
CA GLN A 318 -14.23 -0.49 6.68
C GLN A 318 -13.99 0.76 7.54
N LEU A 319 -14.33 0.71 8.83
CA LEU A 319 -14.07 1.81 9.75
C LEU A 319 -12.57 2.02 9.96
N ALA A 320 -11.80 0.95 10.13
CA ALA A 320 -10.35 1.01 10.25
C ALA A 320 -9.71 1.73 9.04
N ARG A 321 -10.15 1.41 7.82
CA ARG A 321 -9.71 2.10 6.59
C ARG A 321 -10.07 3.59 6.60
N MET A 322 -11.30 3.92 7.00
CA MET A 322 -11.78 5.30 7.02
C MET A 322 -10.99 6.16 8.02
N VAL A 323 -10.76 5.65 9.23
CA VAL A 323 -10.14 6.38 10.34
C VAL A 323 -8.62 6.48 10.20
N HIS A 324 -7.97 5.49 9.60
CA HIS A 324 -6.51 5.41 9.47
C HIS A 324 -5.82 6.71 8.99
N PRO A 325 -6.21 7.33 7.85
CA PRO A 325 -5.51 8.53 7.37
C PRO A 325 -5.69 9.73 8.30
N PHE A 326 -6.85 9.89 8.96
CA PHE A 326 -7.07 10.96 9.94
C PHE A 326 -6.17 10.81 11.17
N VAL A 327 -6.08 9.59 11.71
CA VAL A 327 -5.15 9.28 12.81
C VAL A 327 -3.71 9.51 12.36
N GLY A 328 -3.37 9.16 11.11
CA GLY A 328 -2.06 9.42 10.52
C GLY A 328 -1.69 10.90 10.51
N VAL A 329 -2.61 11.78 10.08
CA VAL A 329 -2.40 13.24 10.09
C VAL A 329 -2.23 13.75 11.52
N LEU A 330 -3.08 13.34 12.47
CA LEU A 330 -2.96 13.74 13.87
C LEU A 330 -1.62 13.29 14.48
N MET A 331 -1.18 12.07 14.18
CA MET A 331 0.14 11.59 14.58
C MET A 331 1.26 12.43 13.95
N PHE A 332 1.16 12.76 12.66
CA PHE A 332 2.14 13.60 11.98
C PHE A 332 2.28 14.96 12.67
N LEU A 333 1.18 15.64 13.00
CA LEU A 333 1.21 16.93 13.71
C LEU A 333 1.93 16.83 15.06
N GLY A 334 1.68 15.75 15.81
CA GLY A 334 2.39 15.46 17.06
C GLY A 334 3.90 15.26 16.88
N PHE A 335 4.31 14.48 15.88
CA PHE A 335 5.73 14.28 15.55
C PHE A 335 6.39 15.53 14.98
N PHE A 336 5.67 16.34 14.20
CA PHE A 336 6.15 17.60 13.64
C PHE A 336 6.48 18.60 14.74
N ARG A 337 5.60 18.76 15.74
CA ARG A 337 5.89 19.54 16.95
C ARG A 337 7.15 19.02 17.65
N GLN A 338 7.29 17.70 17.73
CA GLN A 338 8.42 17.08 18.40
C GLN A 338 9.75 17.27 17.65
N PHE A 339 9.72 17.27 16.32
CA PHE A 339 10.87 17.51 15.46
C PHE A 339 11.50 18.88 15.75
N PHE A 340 10.72 19.97 15.70
CA PHE A 340 11.25 21.31 15.95
C PHE A 340 11.80 21.50 17.37
N ARG A 341 11.28 20.75 18.34
CA ARG A 341 11.79 20.77 19.71
C ARG A 341 13.15 20.07 19.87
N TYR A 342 13.45 19.03 19.07
CA TYR A 342 14.62 18.18 19.29
C TYR A 342 15.65 18.13 18.15
N TRP A 343 15.34 18.63 16.96
CA TRP A 343 16.20 18.46 15.77
C TRP A 343 17.63 18.99 15.97
N ARG A 344 17.81 20.17 16.57
CA ARG A 344 19.15 20.75 16.82
C ARG A 344 20.03 19.85 17.69
N ARG A 345 19.44 19.13 18.65
CA ARG A 345 20.15 18.21 19.55
C ARG A 345 20.45 16.85 18.90
N ASN A 346 19.87 16.58 17.74
CA ASN A 346 20.01 15.32 16.99
C ASN A 346 20.86 15.47 15.73
N LEU A 347 21.58 16.58 15.57
CA LEU A 347 22.60 16.69 14.52
C LEU A 347 23.74 15.70 14.80
N ILE A 348 24.10 14.93 13.76
CA ILE A 348 25.16 13.93 13.81
C ILE A 348 26.51 14.65 13.78
N ASN A 349 27.37 14.31 14.72
CA ASN A 349 28.75 14.79 14.81
C ASN A 349 29.74 13.62 14.73
N SER A 350 31.05 13.91 14.73
CA SER A 350 32.09 12.89 14.60
C SER A 350 32.11 11.88 15.76
N GLN A 351 31.74 12.28 16.98
CA GLN A 351 31.67 11.38 18.14
C GLN A 351 30.51 10.37 17.99
N ASP A 352 29.40 10.78 17.38
CA ASP A 352 28.27 9.89 17.09
C ASP A 352 28.66 8.80 16.08
N ILE A 353 29.51 9.13 15.09
CA ILE A 353 30.02 8.17 14.12
C ILE A 353 30.91 7.13 14.81
N GLN A 354 31.81 7.58 15.71
CA GLN A 354 32.63 6.67 16.51
C GLN A 354 31.77 5.76 17.40
N TRP A 355 30.70 6.29 17.99
CA TRP A 355 29.73 5.51 18.76
C TRP A 355 29.09 4.41 17.90
N MET A 356 28.69 4.74 16.67
CA MET A 356 28.07 3.78 15.74
C MET A 356 29.05 2.69 15.28
N LEU A 357 30.31 3.04 15.06
CA LEU A 357 31.36 2.07 14.72
C LEU A 357 31.64 1.11 15.90
N ALA A 358 31.48 1.58 17.14
CA ALA A 358 31.67 0.80 18.36
C ALA A 358 30.39 0.10 18.85
N VAL A 359 29.35 -0.04 18.02
CA VAL A 359 28.02 -0.56 18.44
C VAL A 359 28.09 -1.97 19.04
N LYS A 360 29.02 -2.81 18.58
CA LYS A 360 29.20 -4.18 19.12
C LYS A 360 29.61 -4.15 20.60
N ASP A 361 30.47 -3.21 20.98
CA ASP A 361 30.93 -3.07 22.36
C ASP A 361 29.85 -2.43 23.25
N VAL A 362 29.09 -1.48 22.69
CA VAL A 362 27.93 -0.90 23.37
C VAL A 362 26.89 -1.97 23.68
N LEU A 363 26.57 -2.86 22.73
CA LEU A 363 25.61 -3.96 22.94
C LEU A 363 26.09 -4.93 24.03
N ARG A 364 27.39 -5.11 24.20
CA ARG A 364 27.98 -5.88 25.32
C ARG A 364 27.95 -5.14 26.66
N GLY A 365 27.48 -3.90 26.69
CA GLY A 365 27.37 -3.07 27.88
C GLY A 365 28.63 -2.28 28.23
N HIS A 366 29.61 -2.20 27.33
CA HIS A 366 30.83 -1.41 27.54
C HIS A 366 30.63 0.06 27.19
N GLU A 367 31.30 0.93 27.95
CA GLU A 367 31.38 2.37 27.68
C GLU A 367 32.49 2.62 26.63
N THR A 368 32.20 3.41 25.61
CA THR A 368 33.10 3.57 24.45
C THR A 368 33.55 5.02 24.29
N VAL A 369 32.62 5.90 23.92
CA VAL A 369 32.90 7.31 23.62
C VAL A 369 32.06 8.25 24.47
N GLU A 370 32.49 9.50 24.55
CA GLU A 370 31.78 10.54 25.28
C GLU A 370 30.44 10.87 24.59
N VAL A 371 29.34 10.43 25.19
CA VAL A 371 27.99 10.63 24.66
C VAL A 371 27.40 11.96 25.16
N GLY A 372 26.94 12.80 24.23
CA GLY A 372 26.19 14.02 24.52
C GLY A 372 24.75 13.76 25.00
N LYS A 373 23.82 14.70 24.76
CA LYS A 373 22.42 14.56 25.23
C LYS A 373 21.73 13.32 24.67
N TYR A 374 22.06 12.94 23.45
CA TYR A 374 21.62 11.72 22.77
C TYR A 374 22.84 11.03 22.15
N ASN A 375 22.84 9.70 22.14
CA ASN A 375 23.89 8.91 21.48
C ASN A 375 23.66 8.77 19.97
N GLY A 376 24.68 8.30 19.24
CA GLY A 376 24.63 8.13 17.79
C GLY A 376 23.45 7.27 17.31
N GLY A 377 23.12 6.19 18.05
CA GLY A 377 21.96 5.35 17.76
C GLY A 377 20.63 6.09 17.90
N GLN A 378 20.43 6.84 18.99
CA GLN A 378 19.23 7.66 19.21
C GLN A 378 19.07 8.73 18.12
N LYS A 379 20.16 9.37 17.69
CA LYS A 379 20.15 10.37 16.61
C LYS A 379 19.85 9.74 15.25
N ALA A 380 20.46 8.60 14.93
CA ALA A 380 20.15 7.86 13.70
C ALA A 380 18.67 7.45 13.65
N MET A 381 18.14 6.92 14.76
CA MET A 381 16.73 6.58 14.88
C MET A 381 15.81 7.79 14.71
N PHE A 382 16.16 8.95 15.30
CA PHE A 382 15.41 10.19 15.12
C PHE A 382 15.25 10.53 13.63
N TRP A 383 16.34 10.55 12.87
CA TRP A 383 16.30 10.87 11.44
C TRP A 383 15.57 9.83 10.59
N ILE A 384 15.79 8.53 10.85
CA ILE A 384 15.08 7.45 10.15
C ILE A 384 13.57 7.58 10.36
N MET A 385 13.13 7.75 11.61
CA MET A 385 11.71 7.88 11.93
C MET A 385 11.11 9.17 11.36
N THR A 386 11.82 10.30 11.40
CA THR A 386 11.38 11.56 10.78
C THR A 386 11.20 11.42 9.27
N LEU A 387 12.18 10.83 8.58
CA LEU A 387 12.08 10.59 7.13
C LEU A 387 10.90 9.68 6.80
N CYS A 388 10.74 8.58 7.54
CA CYS A 388 9.60 7.66 7.35
C CYS A 388 8.26 8.38 7.54
N VAL A 389 8.10 9.17 8.60
CA VAL A 389 6.86 9.91 8.88
C VAL A 389 6.57 10.95 7.78
N ALA A 390 7.59 11.64 7.26
CA ALA A 390 7.44 12.58 6.16
C ALA A 390 7.00 11.88 4.86
N VAL A 391 7.66 10.78 4.49
CA VAL A 391 7.28 9.95 3.33
C VAL A 391 5.86 9.42 3.49
N MET A 392 5.50 8.93 4.68
CA MET A 392 4.15 8.43 4.96
C MET A 392 3.07 9.49 4.81
N LEU A 393 3.32 10.74 5.20
CA LEU A 393 2.35 11.83 5.01
C LEU A 393 2.09 12.07 3.51
N VAL A 394 3.16 12.32 2.74
CA VAL A 394 3.05 12.65 1.31
C VAL A 394 2.37 11.51 0.54
N THR A 395 2.87 10.29 0.73
CA THR A 395 2.33 9.11 0.06
C THR A 395 0.94 8.75 0.56
N GLY A 396 0.62 9.01 1.83
CA GLY A 396 -0.69 8.81 2.42
C GLY A 396 -1.74 9.74 1.83
N ILE A 397 -1.40 11.02 1.59
CA ILE A 397 -2.27 11.99 0.90
C ILE A 397 -2.52 11.53 -0.53
N ILE A 398 -1.48 11.17 -1.29
CA ILE A 398 -1.62 10.67 -2.68
C ILE A 398 -2.54 9.43 -2.74
N ALA A 399 -2.38 8.50 -1.80
CA ALA A 399 -3.18 7.28 -1.74
C ALA A 399 -4.58 7.47 -1.13
N TRP A 400 -4.92 8.66 -0.61
CA TRP A 400 -6.17 8.88 0.11
C TRP A 400 -7.34 8.98 -0.87
N ARG A 401 -8.07 7.86 -1.00
CA ARG A 401 -9.06 7.71 -2.06
C ARG A 401 -10.20 8.71 -2.08
N GLN A 402 -10.81 8.94 -0.92
CA GLN A 402 -12.03 9.75 -0.81
C GLN A 402 -11.81 11.22 -1.16
N TYR A 403 -10.61 11.75 -0.94
CA TYR A 403 -10.37 13.20 -1.07
C TYR A 403 -9.33 13.55 -2.14
N PHE A 404 -8.27 12.76 -2.31
CA PHE A 404 -7.10 13.22 -3.06
C PHE A 404 -6.66 12.30 -4.20
N SER A 405 -6.92 10.99 -4.14
CA SER A 405 -6.33 10.05 -5.12
C SER A 405 -6.76 10.31 -6.57
N GLY A 406 -7.94 10.89 -6.78
CA GLY A 406 -8.47 11.19 -8.12
C GLY A 406 -7.65 12.23 -8.88
N TYR A 407 -6.85 13.03 -8.19
CA TYR A 407 -5.96 14.03 -8.79
C TYR A 407 -4.65 13.45 -9.31
N PHE A 408 -4.36 12.17 -9.05
CA PHE A 408 -3.09 11.54 -9.39
C PHE A 408 -3.26 10.41 -10.40
N PRO A 409 -2.36 10.29 -11.39
CA PRO A 409 -2.41 9.19 -12.35
C PRO A 409 -2.03 7.86 -11.67
N ILE A 410 -2.54 6.75 -12.21
CA ILE A 410 -2.37 5.39 -11.64
C ILE A 410 -0.90 5.03 -11.35
N PRO A 411 0.09 5.34 -12.22
CA PRO A 411 1.50 5.07 -11.92
C PRO A 411 2.01 5.78 -10.65
N VAL A 412 1.58 7.02 -10.42
CA VAL A 412 1.95 7.78 -9.21
C VAL A 412 1.31 7.17 -7.97
N ILE A 413 0.05 6.73 -8.06
CA ILE A 413 -0.62 6.02 -6.96
C ILE A 413 0.10 4.70 -6.65
N ARG A 414 0.52 3.93 -7.66
CA ARG A 414 1.28 2.68 -7.47
C ARG A 414 2.59 2.94 -6.72
N LEU A 415 3.35 3.95 -7.14
CA LEU A 415 4.60 4.35 -6.47
C LEU A 415 4.34 4.83 -5.03
N ALA A 416 3.31 5.65 -4.82
CA ALA A 416 2.95 6.12 -3.49
C ALA A 416 2.60 4.96 -2.54
N LEU A 417 1.80 3.98 -3.00
CA LEU A 417 1.47 2.80 -2.21
C LEU A 417 2.72 1.98 -1.85
N LEU A 418 3.65 1.80 -2.80
CA LEU A 418 4.93 1.14 -2.55
C LEU A 418 5.76 1.88 -1.49
N LEU A 419 5.95 3.19 -1.65
CA LEU A 419 6.76 3.99 -0.72
C LEU A 419 6.10 4.08 0.67
N HIS A 420 4.77 4.19 0.74
CA HIS A 420 4.02 4.19 1.99
C HIS A 420 4.21 2.89 2.77
N ALA A 421 4.09 1.76 2.06
CA ALA A 421 4.30 0.42 2.59
C ALA A 421 5.69 0.22 3.20
N TRP A 422 6.73 0.68 2.49
CA TRP A 422 8.10 0.59 2.94
C TRP A 422 8.41 1.49 4.12
N ALA A 423 7.98 2.75 4.05
CA ALA A 423 8.14 3.69 5.15
C ALA A 423 7.43 3.17 6.42
N ALA A 424 6.24 2.57 6.28
CA ALA A 424 5.54 1.94 7.38
C ALA A 424 6.31 0.75 7.97
N THR A 425 6.89 -0.11 7.13
CA THR A 425 7.70 -1.26 7.58
C THR A 425 8.94 -0.81 8.34
N ALA A 426 9.70 0.12 7.76
CA ALA A 426 10.89 0.69 8.38
C ALA A 426 10.56 1.40 9.70
N LEU A 427 9.44 2.13 9.75
CA LEU A 427 8.97 2.79 10.96
C LEU A 427 8.58 1.78 12.06
N ILE A 428 7.87 0.69 11.71
CA ILE A 428 7.51 -0.37 12.67
C ILE A 428 8.78 -1.02 13.24
N ALA A 429 9.73 -1.42 12.39
CA ALA A 429 11.00 -1.99 12.82
C ALA A 429 11.77 -1.01 13.74
N SER A 430 11.81 0.27 13.38
CA SER A 430 12.43 1.32 14.19
C SER A 430 11.73 1.48 15.55
N ILE A 431 10.41 1.42 15.62
CA ILE A 431 9.65 1.49 16.88
C ILE A 431 9.95 0.28 17.77
N ILE A 432 10.06 -0.92 17.20
CA ILE A 432 10.43 -2.14 17.96
C ILE A 432 11.80 -1.96 18.62
N VAL A 433 12.80 -1.52 17.84
CA VAL A 433 14.15 -1.23 18.36
C VAL A 433 14.12 -0.11 19.40
N HIS A 434 13.29 0.94 19.19
CA HIS A 434 13.16 2.07 20.11
C HIS A 434 12.64 1.62 21.48
N VAL A 435 11.54 0.86 21.49
CA VAL A 435 10.90 0.33 22.69
C VAL A 435 11.85 -0.63 23.39
N TYR A 436 12.53 -1.49 22.64
CA TYR A 436 13.53 -2.40 23.19
C TYR A 436 14.68 -1.64 23.88
N ALA A 437 15.27 -0.64 23.23
CA ALA A 437 16.34 0.16 23.82
C ALA A 437 15.91 0.88 25.11
N ALA A 438 14.67 1.38 25.14
CA ALA A 438 14.09 2.01 26.34
C ALA A 438 13.89 1.02 27.51
N LEU A 439 13.59 -0.26 27.21
CA LEU A 439 13.46 -1.33 28.19
C LEU A 439 14.83 -1.85 28.67
N TRP A 440 15.81 -1.91 27.77
CA TRP A 440 17.15 -2.41 28.03
C TRP A 440 17.96 -1.46 28.91
N VAL A 441 17.90 -0.15 28.65
CA VAL A 441 18.56 0.88 29.47
C VAL A 441 17.68 1.23 30.67
N LYS A 442 17.95 0.65 31.84
CA LYS A 442 17.13 0.85 33.05
C LYS A 442 17.13 2.32 33.48
N GLY A 443 15.95 2.81 33.88
CA GLY A 443 15.73 4.21 34.25
C GLY A 443 15.23 5.08 33.09
N THR A 444 15.37 4.64 31.83
CA THR A 444 14.91 5.42 30.66
C THR A 444 13.40 5.63 30.63
N ILE A 445 12.60 4.59 30.89
CA ILE A 445 11.13 4.72 30.93
C ILE A 445 10.69 5.69 32.03
N ARG A 446 11.28 5.58 33.22
CA ARG A 446 11.03 6.50 34.33
C ARG A 446 11.38 7.94 33.93
N ALA A 447 12.52 8.14 33.27
CA ALA A 447 12.93 9.45 32.77
C ALA A 447 11.96 10.05 31.75
N MET A 448 11.36 9.22 30.88
CA MET A 448 10.36 9.67 29.90
C MET A 448 9.02 10.05 30.54
N VAL A 449 8.64 9.40 31.65
CA VAL A 449 7.36 9.64 32.33
C VAL A 449 7.45 10.76 33.36
N GLU A 450 8.52 10.78 34.16
CA GLU A 450 8.71 11.73 35.26
C GLU A 450 9.54 12.96 34.86
N GLY A 451 10.21 12.93 33.70
CA GLY A 451 11.04 14.04 33.22
C GLY A 451 12.39 14.20 33.91
N VAL A 452 12.76 13.30 34.83
CA VAL A 452 13.98 13.39 35.64
C VAL A 452 14.87 12.15 35.53
N VAL A 453 16.19 12.35 35.66
CA VAL A 453 17.20 11.28 35.64
C VAL A 453 18.10 11.36 36.86
N THR A 454 18.64 10.22 37.29
CA THR A 454 19.65 10.21 38.38
C THR A 454 21.03 10.61 37.85
N HIS A 455 21.86 11.22 38.70
CA HIS A 455 23.25 11.54 38.36
C HIS A 455 24.05 10.31 37.90
N ALA A 456 23.84 9.16 38.55
CA ALA A 456 24.51 7.92 38.18
C ALA A 456 24.11 7.43 36.78
N TRP A 457 22.84 7.60 36.42
CA TRP A 457 22.35 7.29 35.07
C TRP A 457 22.94 8.24 34.02
N ALA A 458 22.91 9.55 34.30
CA ALA A 458 23.45 10.55 33.38
C ALA A 458 24.95 10.35 33.15
N LYS A 459 25.73 10.08 34.21
CA LYS A 459 27.17 9.84 34.11
C LYS A 459 27.51 8.59 33.28
N LYS A 460 26.74 7.51 33.42
CA LYS A 460 26.97 6.24 32.72
C LYS A 460 26.55 6.30 31.24
N HIS A 461 25.36 6.82 30.97
CA HIS A 461 24.76 6.71 29.63
C HIS A 461 24.96 7.98 28.78
N HIS A 462 25.21 9.13 29.41
CA HIS A 462 25.35 10.42 28.76
C HIS A 462 26.44 11.30 29.41
N PRO A 463 27.70 10.81 29.53
CA PRO A 463 28.77 11.48 30.26
C PRO A 463 29.04 12.92 29.79
N GLY A 464 28.99 13.19 28.48
CA GLY A 464 29.23 14.53 27.93
C GLY A 464 28.13 15.52 28.32
N TRP A 465 26.87 15.08 28.25
CA TRP A 465 25.74 15.91 28.73
C TRP A 465 25.78 16.09 30.25
N TYR A 466 26.23 15.08 31.00
CA TYR A 466 26.41 15.21 32.44
C TYR A 466 27.46 16.28 32.79
N LYS A 467 28.61 16.30 32.11
CA LYS A 467 29.64 17.34 32.32
C LYS A 467 29.12 18.74 32.00
N GLU A 468 28.42 18.88 30.88
CA GLU A 468 27.78 20.14 30.45
C GLU A 468 26.82 20.68 31.53
N MET A 469 25.92 19.83 32.05
CA MET A 469 24.97 20.21 33.11
C MET A 469 25.63 20.54 34.45
N MET A 470 26.79 19.97 34.73
CA MET A 470 27.54 20.20 35.97
C MET A 470 28.54 21.36 35.86
N GLY A 471 28.59 22.07 34.73
CA GLY A 471 29.49 23.21 34.51
C GLY A 471 30.98 22.84 34.44
N LYS A 472 31.29 21.55 34.21
CA LYS A 472 32.67 21.07 34.03
C LYS A 472 32.98 21.11 32.54
N LYS A 473 33.62 22.19 32.08
CA LYS A 473 34.14 22.32 30.71
C LYS A 473 35.26 21.31 30.46
#